data_AF-A0A7S1HZ82-F1
#
_entry.id   AF-A0A7S1HZ82-F1
#
_cell.length_a   1.000
_cell.length_b   1.000
_cell.length_c   1.000
_cell.angle_alpha   90.00
_cell.angle_beta   90.00
_cell.angle_gamma   90.00
#
_symmetry.space_group_name_H-M   'P 1'
#
loop_
_entity.id
_entity.type
_entity.pdbx_description
1 polymer ?
#
loop_
_entity_poly.entity_id
_entity_poly.type
_entity_poly.pdbx_seq_one_letter_code
_entity_poly.pdbx_strand_id
1 'polypeptide(L)'
;ARQRALRRGPRSGTPPAKQDFDTDFIEVESVSSDDDPPPRPQSRPAKQPHKPDPIPSPKPDASDNGEELEFQVEQCIRCIEDTTSVSKAEEEEELKMHLRDVGLSSIRVSLQCPVTQIRMAVPGKGMYCMHIQPFDLRQFLLRNLLEHDRLQGNCPECGAELSDMDLIISRYFTDVCQRADPSAASVEVFSTGRWKA
;
A
#
# COMPACT_ATOMS: atom_id res chain seq x y z
N ALA A 1 58.02 -19.37 -30.81
CA ALA A 1 57.62 -17.99 -31.15
C ALA A 1 57.26 -17.27 -29.84
N ARG A 2 58.02 -16.25 -29.38
CA ARG A 2 57.74 -14.82 -29.59
C ARG A 2 56.27 -14.51 -29.23
N GLN A 3 55.88 -13.71 -28.22
CA GLN A 3 56.44 -12.47 -27.66
C GLN A 3 55.88 -12.15 -26.26
N ARG A 4 56.50 -11.13 -25.65
CA ARG A 4 56.47 -10.65 -24.27
C ARG A 4 55.45 -9.49 -24.08
N ALA A 5 54.90 -9.42 -22.87
CA ALA A 5 54.57 -8.22 -22.06
C ALA A 5 53.52 -7.19 -22.54
N LEU A 6 52.64 -6.77 -21.62
CA LEU A 6 52.79 -5.51 -20.86
C LEU A 6 51.64 -5.29 -19.84
N ARG A 7 52.02 -4.95 -18.61
CA ARG A 7 51.16 -4.40 -17.55
C ARG A 7 50.83 -2.93 -17.84
N ARG A 8 49.62 -2.47 -17.54
CA ARG A 8 49.32 -1.04 -17.25
C ARG A 8 48.26 -0.93 -16.15
N GLY A 9 48.58 -0.12 -15.15
CA GLY A 9 47.78 0.13 -13.94
C GLY A 9 46.65 1.15 -14.13
N PRO A 10 46.02 1.57 -13.02
CA PRO A 10 44.72 2.23 -13.00
C PRO A 10 44.80 3.74 -13.31
N ARG A 11 43.75 4.25 -13.95
CA ARG A 11 43.56 5.69 -14.22
C ARG A 11 42.71 6.33 -13.14
N SER A 12 43.31 7.28 -12.44
CA SER A 12 42.64 8.32 -11.65
C SER A 12 42.00 9.35 -12.57
N GLY A 13 40.72 9.68 -12.32
CA GLY A 13 40.01 10.78 -12.98
C GLY A 13 39.22 11.56 -11.94
N THR A 14 39.74 12.71 -11.53
CA THR A 14 39.03 13.75 -10.78
C THR A 14 38.14 14.57 -11.71
N PRO A 15 36.88 14.87 -11.35
CA PRO A 15 36.09 15.90 -12.03
C PRO A 15 36.30 17.31 -11.42
N PRO A 16 36.07 18.39 -12.20
CA PRO A 16 36.53 19.75 -11.91
C PRO A 16 35.57 20.60 -11.03
N ALA A 17 36.13 21.73 -10.61
CA ALA A 17 35.66 22.74 -9.66
C ALA A 17 34.26 23.33 -9.94
N LYS A 18 33.54 23.63 -8.84
CA LYS A 18 32.33 24.46 -8.82
C LYS A 18 32.74 25.93 -8.89
N GLN A 19 32.11 26.67 -9.78
CA GLN A 19 32.22 28.13 -9.90
C GLN A 19 31.29 28.78 -8.89
N ASP A 20 31.85 29.70 -8.10
CA ASP A 20 31.16 30.65 -7.25
C ASP A 20 30.41 31.68 -8.12
N PHE A 21 29.17 31.97 -7.75
CA PHE A 21 28.43 33.11 -8.29
C PHE A 21 28.02 33.99 -7.11
N ASP A 22 28.79 35.05 -6.93
CA ASP A 22 28.43 36.22 -6.13
C ASP A 22 27.14 36.83 -6.69
N THR A 23 26.18 37.11 -5.82
CA THR A 23 25.21 38.16 -6.06
C THR A 23 25.22 39.11 -4.88
N ASP A 24 25.82 40.26 -5.16
CA ASP A 24 25.94 41.44 -4.34
C ASP A 24 24.61 42.01 -3.86
N PHE A 25 24.70 42.53 -2.64
CA PHE A 25 23.85 43.55 -2.04
C PHE A 25 23.69 44.78 -2.96
N ILE A 26 22.46 45.27 -3.08
CA ILE A 26 22.21 46.71 -3.28
C ILE A 26 21.11 47.16 -2.33
N GLU A 27 21.52 48.04 -1.41
CA GLU A 27 20.71 48.87 -0.53
C GLU A 27 20.68 50.29 -1.13
N VAL A 28 19.51 50.94 -1.18
CA VAL A 28 19.18 52.39 -1.24
C VAL A 28 17.79 52.54 -1.92
N GLU A 29 16.87 53.42 -1.58
CA GLU A 29 16.77 54.51 -0.60
C GLU A 29 15.27 54.83 -0.38
N SER A 30 14.99 55.46 0.76
CA SER A 30 13.70 56.00 1.19
C SER A 30 13.20 57.16 0.31
N VAL A 31 11.90 57.16 -0.01
CA VAL A 31 11.16 58.38 -0.36
C VAL A 31 9.89 58.49 0.47
N SER A 32 9.81 59.58 1.23
CA SER A 32 8.66 60.04 2.00
C SER A 32 7.75 60.91 1.13
N SER A 33 6.46 60.61 1.13
CA SER A 33 5.43 61.56 0.70
C SER A 33 4.19 61.37 1.57
N ASP A 34 4.02 62.32 2.48
CA ASP A 34 2.82 62.58 3.26
C ASP A 34 1.65 63.00 2.33
N ASP A 35 0.50 62.35 2.47
CA ASP A 35 -0.81 62.95 2.16
C ASP A 35 -1.92 62.06 2.77
N ASP A 36 -2.32 62.39 4.00
CA ASP A 36 -3.38 61.72 4.75
C ASP A 36 -4.76 62.33 4.38
N PRO A 37 -5.70 61.57 3.79
CA PRO A 37 -7.05 62.08 3.51
C PRO A 37 -7.95 62.09 4.77
N PRO A 38 -8.91 63.04 4.88
CA PRO A 38 -9.70 63.23 6.08
C PRO A 38 -10.67 62.07 6.38
N PRO A 39 -11.01 61.82 7.66
CA PRO A 39 -11.85 60.69 8.06
C PRO A 39 -13.31 60.85 7.60
N ARG A 40 -13.84 59.78 7.02
CA ARG A 40 -15.25 59.63 6.63
C ARG A 40 -16.15 59.48 7.88
N PRO A 41 -17.36 60.08 7.92
CA PRO A 41 -18.26 59.94 9.06
C PRO A 41 -18.72 58.48 9.25
N GLN A 42 -18.60 57.98 10.47
CA GLN A 42 -19.01 56.63 10.86
C GLN A 42 -20.54 56.54 10.95
N SER A 43 -21.16 55.71 10.11
CA SER A 43 -22.55 55.29 10.28
C SER A 43 -22.65 54.24 11.39
N ARG A 44 -23.65 54.39 12.28
CA ARG A 44 -23.96 53.45 13.35
C ARG A 44 -24.20 52.03 12.79
N PRO A 45 -23.73 50.96 13.45
CA PRO A 45 -24.07 49.60 13.05
C PRO A 45 -25.56 49.34 13.34
N ALA A 46 -26.30 48.96 12.31
CA ALA A 46 -27.62 48.36 12.46
C ALA A 46 -27.49 47.00 13.15
N LYS A 47 -28.31 46.75 14.18
CA LYS A 47 -28.42 45.43 14.82
C LYS A 47 -28.79 44.40 13.75
N GLN A 48 -27.90 43.44 13.49
CA GLN A 48 -28.24 42.28 12.67
C GLN A 48 -29.30 41.43 13.41
N PRO A 49 -30.35 40.93 12.72
CA PRO A 49 -31.23 39.95 13.30
C PRO A 49 -30.43 38.65 13.54
N HIS A 50 -30.55 38.09 14.75
CA HIS A 50 -29.95 36.81 15.09
C HIS A 50 -30.36 35.75 14.06
N LYS A 51 -29.39 35.12 13.40
CA LYS A 51 -29.62 33.87 12.67
C LYS A 51 -30.02 32.82 13.71
N PRO A 52 -31.10 32.04 13.49
CA PRO A 52 -31.36 30.89 14.34
C PRO A 52 -30.14 29.95 14.25
N ASP A 53 -29.74 29.41 15.40
CA ASP A 53 -28.65 28.44 15.47
C ASP A 53 -28.88 27.31 14.46
N PRO A 54 -27.85 26.84 13.76
CA PRO A 54 -28.00 25.70 12.87
C PRO A 54 -28.51 24.52 13.70
N ILE A 55 -29.67 24.00 13.30
CA ILE A 55 -30.20 22.72 13.79
C ILE A 55 -29.04 21.72 13.64
N PRO A 56 -28.61 21.03 14.72
CA PRO A 56 -27.59 20.02 14.58
C PRO A 56 -28.13 18.96 13.61
N SER A 57 -27.50 18.86 12.45
CA SER A 57 -27.73 17.76 11.52
C SER A 57 -27.57 16.45 12.30
N PRO A 58 -28.47 15.47 12.09
CA PRO A 58 -28.32 14.17 12.72
C PRO A 58 -26.94 13.63 12.34
N LYS A 59 -26.11 13.32 13.35
CA LYS A 59 -24.89 12.55 13.11
C LYS A 59 -25.35 11.20 12.55
N PRO A 60 -24.81 10.71 11.42
CA PRO A 60 -25.14 9.37 10.97
C PRO A 60 -24.81 8.39 12.10
N ASP A 61 -25.79 7.58 12.48
CA ASP A 61 -25.64 6.63 13.57
C ASP A 61 -24.47 5.68 13.22
N ALA A 62 -23.52 5.50 14.14
CA ALA A 62 -22.28 4.75 13.89
C ALA A 62 -22.51 3.28 13.47
N SER A 63 -23.74 2.76 13.62
CA SER A 63 -24.16 1.43 13.17
C SER A 63 -24.29 1.32 11.65
N ASP A 64 -24.62 2.41 10.96
CA ASP A 64 -24.87 2.43 9.50
C ASP A 64 -23.55 2.44 8.71
N ASN A 65 -22.56 3.18 9.21
CA ASN A 65 -21.25 3.30 8.57
C ASN A 65 -20.45 1.98 8.53
N GLY A 66 -20.68 1.06 9.48
CA GLY A 66 -20.00 -0.22 9.53
C GLY A 66 -20.53 -1.20 8.48
N GLU A 67 -21.84 -1.22 8.26
CA GLU A 67 -22.47 -2.08 7.25
C GLU A 67 -22.14 -1.63 5.82
N GLU A 68 -22.13 -0.31 5.58
CA GLU A 68 -21.74 0.26 4.28
C GLU A 68 -20.28 -0.08 3.92
N LEU A 69 -19.37 0.04 4.88
CA LEU A 69 -17.96 -0.28 4.67
C LEU A 69 -17.74 -1.75 4.36
N GLU A 70 -18.39 -2.64 5.10
CA GLU A 70 -18.30 -4.08 4.85
C GLU A 70 -18.87 -4.44 3.47
N PHE A 71 -19.97 -3.80 3.06
CA PHE A 71 -20.52 -3.94 1.73
C PHE A 71 -19.54 -3.48 0.65
N GLN A 72 -18.87 -2.35 0.84
CA GLN A 72 -17.84 -1.86 -0.09
C GLN A 72 -16.69 -2.86 -0.23
N VAL A 73 -16.21 -3.43 0.88
CA VAL A 73 -15.17 -4.48 0.86
C VAL A 73 -15.63 -5.71 0.08
N GLU A 74 -16.87 -6.16 0.26
CA GLU A 74 -17.42 -7.29 -0.50
C GLU A 74 -17.49 -7.03 -2.00
N GLN A 75 -17.88 -5.83 -2.40
CA GLN A 75 -17.93 -5.45 -3.81
C GLN A 75 -16.52 -5.46 -4.41
N CYS A 76 -15.50 -5.00 -3.67
CA CYS A 76 -14.11 -5.06 -4.10
C CYS A 76 -13.61 -6.50 -4.24
N ILE A 77 -13.89 -7.38 -3.27
CA ILE A 77 -13.51 -8.79 -3.34
C ILE A 77 -14.12 -9.44 -4.58
N ARG A 78 -15.42 -9.22 -4.84
CA ARG A 78 -16.07 -9.77 -6.04
C ARG A 78 -15.41 -9.26 -7.33
N CYS A 79 -15.10 -7.97 -7.42
CA CYS A 79 -14.38 -7.42 -8.56
C CYS A 79 -12.99 -8.06 -8.74
N ILE A 80 -12.26 -8.31 -7.65
CA ILE A 80 -10.95 -9.00 -7.69
C ILE A 80 -11.13 -10.45 -8.15
N GLU A 81 -12.16 -11.16 -7.68
CA GLU A 81 -12.45 -12.54 -8.13
C GLU A 81 -12.68 -12.61 -9.64
N ASP A 82 -13.45 -11.67 -10.17
CA ASP A 82 -13.80 -11.59 -11.59
C ASP A 82 -12.60 -11.20 -12.48
N THR A 83 -11.66 -10.40 -11.96
CA THR A 83 -10.45 -10.00 -12.70
C THR A 83 -9.29 -10.99 -12.53
N THR A 84 -9.27 -11.79 -11.46
CA THR A 84 -8.21 -12.77 -11.20
C THR A 84 -8.26 -13.91 -12.22
N SER A 85 -7.36 -13.88 -13.20
CA SER A 85 -7.24 -14.90 -14.26
C SER A 85 -6.52 -16.19 -13.82
N VAL A 86 -5.80 -16.17 -12.68
CA VAL A 86 -4.90 -17.26 -12.28
C VAL A 86 -5.66 -18.42 -11.65
N SER A 87 -5.76 -19.56 -12.34
CA SER A 87 -6.36 -20.77 -11.81
C SER A 87 -5.54 -21.39 -10.66
N LYS A 88 -6.19 -22.23 -9.85
CA LYS A 88 -5.52 -23.01 -8.78
C LYS A 88 -4.32 -23.81 -9.30
N ALA A 89 -4.44 -24.39 -10.50
CA ALA A 89 -3.39 -25.24 -11.07
C ALA A 89 -2.18 -24.41 -11.55
N GLU A 90 -2.41 -23.22 -12.10
CA GLU A 90 -1.34 -22.30 -12.51
C GLU A 90 -0.58 -21.78 -11.28
N GLU A 91 -1.31 -21.37 -10.24
CA GLU A 91 -0.70 -20.95 -8.97
C GLU A 91 0.10 -22.10 -8.32
N GLU A 92 -0.43 -23.33 -8.35
CA GLU A 92 0.29 -24.51 -7.84
C GLU A 92 1.60 -24.75 -8.61
N GLU A 93 1.63 -24.56 -9.93
CA GLU A 93 2.85 -24.72 -10.72
C GLU A 93 3.84 -23.57 -10.47
N GLU A 94 3.37 -22.33 -10.31
CA GLU A 94 4.20 -21.19 -9.90
C GLU A 94 4.88 -21.49 -8.56
N LEU A 95 4.13 -21.98 -7.57
CA LEU A 95 4.65 -22.36 -6.25
C LEU A 95 5.72 -23.45 -6.36
N LYS A 96 5.50 -24.47 -7.19
CA LYS A 96 6.49 -25.54 -7.42
C LYS A 96 7.77 -24.99 -8.06
N MET A 97 7.63 -24.15 -9.09
CA MET A 97 8.77 -23.51 -9.74
C MET A 97 9.56 -22.67 -8.75
N HIS A 98 8.87 -21.81 -7.98
CA HIS A 98 9.51 -20.95 -6.98
C HIS A 98 10.33 -21.78 -5.97
N LEU A 99 9.74 -22.83 -5.38
CA LEU A 99 10.44 -23.69 -4.42
C LEU A 99 11.63 -24.43 -5.03
N ARG A 100 11.53 -24.87 -6.29
CA ARG A 100 12.65 -25.49 -7.01
C ARG A 100 13.78 -24.49 -7.27
N ASP A 101 13.45 -23.27 -7.67
CA ASP A 101 14.43 -22.22 -7.96
C ASP A 101 15.24 -21.83 -6.72
N VAL A 102 14.58 -21.79 -5.55
CA VAL A 102 15.27 -21.54 -4.26
C VAL A 102 15.89 -22.79 -3.63
N GLY A 103 15.75 -23.97 -4.25
CA GLY A 103 16.31 -25.23 -3.77
C GLY A 103 15.66 -25.78 -2.49
N LEU A 104 14.40 -25.41 -2.22
CA LEU A 104 13.64 -25.86 -1.04
C LEU A 104 12.77 -27.08 -1.38
N SER A 105 12.81 -28.10 -0.53
CA SER A 105 11.91 -29.27 -0.64
C SER A 105 10.50 -28.99 -0.11
N SER A 106 10.40 -28.08 0.87
CA SER A 106 9.15 -27.59 1.44
C SER A 106 9.34 -26.22 2.08
N ILE A 107 8.22 -25.54 2.33
CA ILE A 107 8.14 -24.30 3.11
C ILE A 107 6.95 -24.37 4.06
N ARG A 108 7.10 -23.79 5.25
CA ARG A 108 5.98 -23.60 6.19
C ARG A 108 5.26 -22.30 5.88
N VAL A 109 3.93 -22.36 5.73
CA VAL A 109 3.06 -21.22 5.45
C VAL A 109 2.03 -21.11 6.56
N SER A 110 1.86 -19.91 7.12
CA SER A 110 0.82 -19.62 8.11
C SER A 110 -0.56 -19.58 7.44
N LEU A 111 -1.58 -20.15 8.10
CA LEU A 111 -2.98 -19.98 7.73
C LEU A 111 -3.63 -18.78 8.43
N GLN A 112 -2.91 -18.12 9.32
CA GLN A 112 -3.33 -16.91 10.01
C GLN A 112 -2.85 -15.66 9.26
N CYS A 113 -3.73 -14.68 9.13
CA CYS A 113 -3.43 -13.40 8.51
C CYS A 113 -2.41 -12.61 9.35
N PRO A 114 -1.37 -12.00 8.76
CA PRO A 114 -0.42 -11.16 9.49
C PRO A 114 -1.08 -9.96 10.18
N VAL A 115 -2.18 -9.44 9.61
CA VAL A 115 -2.87 -8.25 10.11
C VAL A 115 -3.71 -8.57 11.35
N THR A 116 -4.49 -9.65 11.32
CA THR A 116 -5.47 -9.94 12.38
C THR A 116 -5.05 -11.07 13.31
N GLN A 117 -4.03 -11.86 12.94
CA GLN A 117 -3.64 -13.10 13.64
C GLN A 117 -4.77 -14.15 13.72
N ILE A 118 -5.81 -13.99 12.88
CA ILE A 118 -6.93 -14.90 12.75
C ILE A 118 -6.79 -15.65 11.42
N ARG A 119 -7.35 -16.87 11.37
CA ARG A 119 -7.38 -17.69 10.17
C ARG A 119 -7.96 -16.93 8.98
N MET A 120 -7.26 -16.95 7.85
CA MET A 120 -7.68 -16.25 6.64
C MET A 120 -8.99 -16.85 6.09
N ALA A 121 -9.94 -15.98 5.77
CA ALA A 121 -11.17 -16.30 5.07
C ALA A 121 -10.99 -16.12 3.56
N VAL A 122 -10.30 -15.05 3.14
CA VAL A 122 -10.04 -14.74 1.72
C VAL A 122 -8.52 -14.58 1.51
N PRO A 123 -7.77 -15.68 1.37
CA PRO A 123 -6.33 -15.63 1.11
C PRO A 123 -6.04 -14.93 -0.22
N GLY A 124 -5.15 -13.96 -0.21
CA GLY A 124 -4.65 -13.31 -1.41
C GLY A 124 -3.28 -12.68 -1.21
N LYS A 125 -2.75 -12.13 -2.29
CA LYS A 125 -1.48 -11.40 -2.32
C LYS A 125 -1.49 -10.36 -3.45
N GLY A 126 -0.44 -9.54 -3.53
CA GLY A 126 -0.19 -8.77 -4.74
C GLY A 126 0.31 -9.66 -5.88
N MET A 127 -0.07 -9.35 -7.11
CA MET A 127 0.31 -10.06 -8.33
C MET A 127 1.83 -10.11 -8.51
N TYR A 128 2.53 -9.07 -8.09
CA TYR A 128 3.99 -8.94 -8.19
C TYR A 128 4.72 -9.26 -6.88
N CYS A 129 4.01 -9.76 -5.87
CA CYS A 129 4.63 -10.16 -4.62
C CYS A 129 5.45 -11.45 -4.80
N MET A 130 6.73 -11.39 -4.44
CA MET A 130 7.67 -12.53 -4.52
C MET A 130 7.63 -13.46 -3.30
N HIS A 131 6.75 -13.21 -2.33
CA HIS A 131 6.54 -14.10 -1.19
C HIS A 131 5.43 -15.11 -1.48
N ILE A 132 5.53 -16.27 -0.84
CA ILE A 132 4.52 -17.34 -0.90
C ILE A 132 3.37 -17.07 0.09
N GLN A 133 3.67 -16.49 1.26
CA GLN A 133 2.71 -16.27 2.34
C GLN A 133 1.55 -15.37 1.87
N PRO A 134 0.30 -15.85 1.79
CA PRO A 134 -0.83 -14.98 1.55
C PRO A 134 -1.22 -14.23 2.83
N PHE A 135 -2.00 -13.17 2.67
CA PHE A 135 -2.70 -12.47 3.75
C PHE A 135 -4.21 -12.46 3.46
N ASP A 136 -5.02 -12.07 4.44
CA ASP A 136 -6.47 -11.95 4.23
C ASP A 136 -6.81 -10.65 3.50
N LEU A 137 -7.33 -10.75 2.27
CA LEU A 137 -7.69 -9.60 1.44
C LEU A 137 -8.82 -8.78 2.07
N ARG A 138 -9.82 -9.41 2.68
CA ARG A 138 -10.92 -8.69 3.35
C ARG A 138 -10.35 -7.78 4.43
N GLN A 139 -9.50 -8.34 5.29
CA GLN A 139 -8.90 -7.60 6.40
C GLN A 139 -7.93 -6.51 5.92
N PHE A 140 -7.20 -6.76 4.84
CA PHE A 140 -6.35 -5.75 4.20
C PHE A 140 -7.17 -4.57 3.68
N LEU A 141 -8.22 -4.83 2.91
CA LEU A 141 -9.09 -3.79 2.34
C LEU A 141 -9.81 -3.00 3.43
N LEU A 142 -10.39 -3.70 4.41
CA LEU A 142 -11.07 -3.08 5.55
C LEU A 142 -10.13 -2.13 6.30
N ARG A 143 -8.91 -2.59 6.60
CA ARG A 143 -7.91 -1.78 7.30
C ARG A 143 -7.52 -0.53 6.50
N ASN A 144 -7.25 -0.67 5.20
CA ASN A 144 -6.84 0.48 4.39
C ASN A 144 -7.98 1.50 4.22
N LEU A 145 -9.22 1.04 4.05
CA LEU A 145 -10.37 1.94 4.00
C LEU A 145 -10.58 2.66 5.34
N LEU A 146 -10.46 1.96 6.48
CA LEU A 146 -10.60 2.57 7.81
C LEU A 146 -9.49 3.58 8.13
N GLU A 147 -8.23 3.24 7.85
CA GLU A 147 -7.07 4.05 8.24
C GLU A 147 -6.77 5.18 7.23
N HIS A 148 -7.09 4.96 5.95
CA HIS A 148 -6.60 5.79 4.85
C HIS A 148 -7.67 6.19 3.81
N ASP A 149 -8.91 5.71 3.93
CA ASP A 149 -9.98 5.94 2.97
C ASP A 149 -9.60 5.52 1.53
N ARG A 150 -8.83 4.43 1.41
CA ARG A 150 -8.30 3.89 0.15
C ARG A 150 -8.27 2.38 0.16
N LEU A 151 -8.36 1.77 -1.03
CA LEU A 151 -8.20 0.32 -1.22
C LEU A 151 -6.73 -0.11 -1.32
N GLN A 152 -5.87 0.85 -1.67
CA GLN A 152 -4.44 0.68 -1.91
C GLN A 152 -3.64 0.79 -0.60
N GLY A 153 -2.50 0.12 -0.54
CA GLY A 153 -1.64 0.16 0.65
C GLY A 153 -0.40 -0.70 0.49
N ASN A 154 0.43 -0.75 1.53
CA ASN A 154 1.61 -1.61 1.53
C ASN A 154 1.24 -3.04 1.89
N CYS A 155 1.77 -4.00 1.13
CA CYS A 155 1.66 -5.43 1.41
C CYS A 155 2.14 -5.71 2.85
N PRO A 156 1.32 -6.36 3.70
CA PRO A 156 1.69 -6.62 5.09
C PRO A 156 2.85 -7.61 5.24
N GLU A 157 3.17 -8.37 4.20
CA GLU A 157 4.23 -9.39 4.21
C GLU A 157 5.58 -8.85 3.72
N CYS A 158 5.59 -8.07 2.63
CA CYS A 158 6.84 -7.61 2.00
C CYS A 158 6.99 -6.09 1.90
N GLY A 159 5.98 -5.31 2.28
CA GLY A 159 5.99 -3.85 2.20
C GLY A 159 5.84 -3.27 0.79
N ALA A 160 5.72 -4.10 -0.24
CA ALA A 160 5.48 -3.64 -1.61
C ALA A 160 4.20 -2.79 -1.70
N GLU A 161 4.22 -1.74 -2.50
CA GLU A 161 3.02 -0.94 -2.76
C GLU A 161 2.03 -1.75 -3.62
N LEU A 162 0.79 -1.85 -3.16
CA LEU A 162 -0.28 -2.58 -3.82
C LEU A 162 -1.34 -1.60 -4.30
N SER A 163 -1.55 -1.54 -5.61
CA SER A 163 -2.77 -0.94 -6.15
C SER A 163 -3.94 -1.91 -6.04
N ASP A 164 -5.15 -1.39 -6.15
CA ASP A 164 -6.40 -2.15 -6.21
C ASP A 164 -6.44 -3.13 -7.37
N MET A 165 -5.73 -2.84 -8.46
CA MET A 165 -5.62 -3.69 -9.65
C MET A 165 -4.53 -4.77 -9.53
N ASP A 166 -3.64 -4.66 -8.54
CA ASP A 166 -2.56 -5.63 -8.33
C ASP A 166 -2.95 -6.73 -7.35
N LEU A 167 -4.14 -6.68 -6.74
CA LEU A 167 -4.58 -7.69 -5.78
C LEU A 167 -5.12 -8.92 -6.50
N ILE A 168 -4.71 -10.10 -6.05
CA ILE A 168 -5.20 -11.40 -6.54
C ILE A 168 -5.63 -12.30 -5.39
N ILE A 169 -6.66 -13.10 -5.63
CA ILE A 169 -7.09 -14.16 -4.71
C ILE A 169 -6.28 -15.42 -4.97
N SER A 170 -5.69 -15.97 -3.90
CA SER A 170 -4.97 -17.23 -3.96
C SER A 170 -5.96 -18.39 -3.93
N ARG A 171 -6.19 -19.02 -5.07
CA ARG A 171 -7.11 -20.17 -5.18
C ARG A 171 -6.49 -21.42 -4.56
N TYR A 172 -5.17 -21.57 -4.60
CA TYR A 172 -4.45 -22.62 -3.89
C TYR A 172 -4.64 -22.49 -2.39
N PHE A 173 -4.32 -21.33 -1.80
CA PHE A 173 -4.43 -21.16 -0.34
C PHE A 173 -5.86 -21.05 0.16
N THR A 174 -6.81 -20.60 -0.65
CA THR A 174 -8.25 -20.70 -0.34
C THR A 174 -8.64 -22.16 -0.08
N ASP A 175 -8.24 -23.05 -0.99
CA ASP A 175 -8.52 -24.48 -0.87
C ASP A 175 -7.72 -25.17 0.25
N VAL A 176 -6.49 -24.72 0.53
CA VAL A 176 -5.73 -25.15 1.72
C VAL A 176 -6.46 -24.75 3.00
N CYS A 177 -6.89 -23.49 3.12
CA CYS A 177 -7.63 -23.02 4.28
C CYS A 177 -8.93 -23.82 4.47
N GLN A 178 -9.67 -24.11 3.40
CA GLN A 178 -10.92 -24.89 3.51
C GLN A 178 -10.70 -26.35 3.92
N ARG A 179 -9.59 -26.97 3.51
CA ARG A 179 -9.34 -28.41 3.72
C ARG A 179 -8.47 -28.74 4.93
N ALA A 180 -7.63 -27.81 5.38
CA ALA A 180 -6.79 -28.00 6.56
C ALA A 180 -7.65 -28.02 7.83
N ASP A 181 -7.21 -28.78 8.84
CA ASP A 181 -7.91 -28.85 10.13
C ASP A 181 -8.16 -27.44 10.70
N PRO A 182 -9.38 -27.13 11.20
CA PRO A 182 -9.70 -25.80 11.71
C PRO A 182 -8.76 -25.30 12.82
N SER A 183 -8.13 -26.19 13.58
CA SER A 183 -7.15 -25.88 14.63
C SER A 183 -5.73 -25.68 14.10
N ALA A 184 -5.44 -26.06 12.86
CA ALA A 184 -4.13 -25.87 12.24
C ALA A 184 -3.87 -24.39 11.96
N ALA A 185 -2.78 -23.87 12.54
CA ALA A 185 -2.31 -22.50 12.34
C ALA A 185 -1.37 -22.35 11.14
N SER A 186 -0.77 -23.44 10.65
CA SER A 186 0.16 -23.44 9.52
C SER A 186 0.11 -24.76 8.77
N VAL A 187 0.58 -24.76 7.53
CA VAL A 187 0.82 -25.97 6.73
C VAL A 187 2.25 -26.01 6.22
N GLU A 188 2.74 -27.20 5.93
CA GLU A 188 3.95 -27.43 5.17
C GLU A 188 3.59 -27.68 3.70
N VAL A 189 4.02 -26.78 2.81
CA VAL A 189 3.83 -26.86 1.36
C VAL A 189 5.10 -27.43 0.74
N PHE A 190 4.98 -28.52 0.00
CA PHE A 190 6.10 -29.20 -0.64
C PHE A 190 6.33 -28.69 -2.06
N SER A 191 7.55 -28.81 -2.58
CA SER A 191 7.91 -28.51 -3.98
C SER A 191 7.21 -29.39 -5.02
N THR A 192 6.42 -30.38 -4.56
CA THR A 192 5.49 -31.15 -5.41
C THR A 192 4.11 -30.51 -5.53
N GLY A 193 3.85 -29.36 -4.88
CA GLY A 193 2.53 -28.70 -4.79
C GLY A 193 1.59 -29.32 -3.76
N ARG A 194 1.96 -30.45 -3.15
CA ARG A 194 1.20 -31.05 -2.05
C ARG A 194 1.44 -30.26 -0.77
N TRP A 195 0.52 -30.36 0.17
CA TRP A 195 0.66 -29.74 1.49
C TRP A 195 0.22 -30.70 2.59
N LYS A 196 0.68 -30.41 3.82
CA LYS A 196 0.34 -31.12 5.05
C LYS A 196 0.07 -30.11 6.16
N ALA A 197 -0.97 -30.32 6.96
CA ALA A 197 -1.20 -29.58 8.22
C ALA A 197 -0.41 -30.19 9.39
#